data_AF-A0A6A3GCT9-F1
#
_entry.id   AF-A0A6A3GCT9-F1
#
_cell.length_a   1.000
_cell.length_b   1.000
_cell.length_c   1.000
_cell.angle_alpha   90.00
_cell.angle_beta   90.00
_cell.angle_gamma   90.00
#
_symmetry.space_group_name_H-M   'P 1'
#
loop_
_entity.id
_entity.type
_entity.pdbx_description
1 polymer ?
#
loop_
_entity_poly.entity_id
_entity_poly.type
_entity_poly.pdbx_seq_one_letter_code
_entity_poly.pdbx_strand_id
1 'polypeptide(L)'
;KVYLYPRVEYALRHLHPEDQHLRGFDDHLRRGLRHLLRLPKSTAKDFFSAPVSRGGLGLLPLVELHAALQIAHGWQMLHSPDPAIRRIAREQLHQIADARHRLDRPHWQQRREELCGRFLNFELGMSVHAPAKRRTGDITSLWTDIRNNLKLHGLKLETAPADPESGAPATTLQLRVPHHAEWLDHRNVLRHVKQHMKLAHWSAWCALKDQGRTARTHGGVGSEFLTRPRGMWESDYRFALAGRLNQVDTLSVLQRRHLRSHDRCRHPGCSYPETLAHVLNHCPGTMDAVRGRHDDALKEIERT
;
A
#
# COMPACT_ATOMS: atom_id res chain seq x y z
N LYS A 1 3.95 -12.44 -8.96
CA LYS A 1 3.92 -10.95 -9.03
C LYS A 1 4.26 -10.43 -10.42
N VAL A 2 5.47 -10.69 -10.93
CA VAL A 2 5.96 -10.15 -12.22
C VAL A 2 5.17 -10.64 -13.44
N TYR A 3 4.58 -11.84 -13.39
CA TYR A 3 3.80 -12.38 -14.52
C TYR A 3 2.32 -11.95 -14.50
N LEU A 4 1.65 -12.10 -13.35
CA LEU A 4 0.21 -11.90 -13.24
C LEU A 4 -0.20 -10.42 -13.17
N TYR A 5 0.47 -9.62 -12.32
CA TYR A 5 0.04 -8.24 -12.05
C TYR A 5 0.11 -7.35 -13.29
N PRO A 6 1.14 -7.41 -14.17
CA PRO A 6 1.14 -6.59 -15.38
C PRO A 6 -0.03 -6.88 -16.31
N ARG A 7 -0.45 -8.15 -16.43
CA ARG A 7 -1.61 -8.55 -17.26
C ARG A 7 -2.91 -8.02 -16.68
N VAL A 8 -3.08 -8.18 -15.36
CA VAL A 8 -4.26 -7.65 -14.65
C VAL A 8 -4.28 -6.12 -14.72
N GLU A 9 -3.14 -5.47 -14.52
CA GLU A 9 -3.00 -4.02 -14.61
C GLU A 9 -3.39 -3.50 -15.98
N TYR A 10 -2.96 -4.16 -17.06
CA TYR A 10 -3.38 -3.81 -18.41
C TYR A 10 -4.90 -3.93 -18.57
N ALA A 11 -5.50 -5.04 -18.13
CA ALA A 11 -6.95 -5.23 -18.20
C ALA A 11 -7.72 -4.16 -17.40
N LEU A 12 -7.27 -3.85 -16.18
CA LEU A 12 -7.89 -2.85 -15.29
C LEU A 12 -7.80 -1.41 -15.82
N ARG A 13 -6.95 -1.12 -16.80
CA ARG A 13 -6.93 0.20 -17.47
C ARG A 13 -8.07 0.38 -18.46
N HIS A 14 -8.63 -0.71 -18.96
CA HIS A 14 -9.63 -0.71 -20.04
C HIS A 14 -11.00 -1.21 -19.60
N LEU A 15 -11.06 -1.90 -18.46
CA LEU A 15 -12.27 -2.48 -17.91
C LEU A 15 -12.66 -1.75 -16.62
N HIS A 16 -13.96 -1.69 -16.36
CA HIS A 16 -14.52 -1.20 -15.10
C HIS A 16 -15.20 -2.37 -14.35
N PRO A 17 -14.42 -3.30 -13.78
CA PRO A 17 -14.98 -4.48 -13.14
C PRO A 17 -15.61 -4.13 -11.79
N GLU A 18 -16.61 -4.92 -11.39
CA GLU A 18 -17.19 -4.81 -10.06
C GLU A 18 -16.18 -5.18 -8.97
N ASP A 19 -16.19 -4.40 -7.90
CA ASP A 19 -15.37 -4.59 -6.69
C ASP A 19 -15.44 -6.02 -6.13
N GLN A 20 -16.62 -6.65 -6.20
CA GLN A 20 -16.83 -8.01 -5.69
C GLN A 20 -15.96 -9.04 -6.41
N HIS A 21 -15.85 -8.94 -7.74
CA HIS A 21 -15.02 -9.85 -8.53
C HIS A 21 -13.54 -9.68 -8.20
N LEU A 22 -13.07 -8.44 -8.04
CA LEU A 22 -11.69 -8.14 -7.68
C LEU A 22 -11.34 -8.68 -6.28
N ARG A 23 -12.23 -8.49 -5.30
CA ARG A 23 -12.05 -9.01 -3.94
C ARG A 23 -12.04 -10.54 -3.91
N GLY A 24 -12.91 -11.19 -4.68
CA GLY A 24 -12.93 -12.65 -4.80
C GLY A 24 -11.62 -13.20 -5.37
N PHE A 25 -11.03 -12.51 -6.34
CA PHE A 25 -9.73 -12.85 -6.89
C PHE A 25 -8.60 -12.67 -5.88
N ASP A 26 -8.57 -11.55 -5.15
CA ASP A 26 -7.60 -11.30 -4.08
C ASP A 26 -7.66 -12.38 -2.98
N ASP A 27 -8.87 -12.81 -2.60
CA ASP A 27 -9.06 -13.86 -1.61
C ASP A 27 -8.56 -15.23 -2.12
N HIS A 28 -8.74 -15.53 -3.41
CA HIS A 28 -8.16 -16.72 -4.02
C HIS A 28 -6.63 -16.67 -4.02
N LEU A 29 -6.04 -15.56 -4.47
CA LEU A 29 -4.58 -15.36 -4.45
C LEU A 29 -4.02 -15.49 -3.04
N ARG A 30 -4.65 -14.86 -2.05
CA ARG A 30 -4.17 -14.91 -0.66
C ARG A 30 -4.24 -16.32 -0.08
N ARG A 31 -5.27 -17.10 -0.41
CA ARG A 31 -5.36 -18.52 -0.03
C ARG A 31 -4.25 -19.35 -0.67
N GLY A 32 -4.01 -19.19 -1.97
CA GLY A 32 -2.93 -19.88 -2.68
C GLY A 32 -1.55 -19.53 -2.12
N LEU A 33 -1.30 -18.25 -1.83
CA LEU A 33 -0.04 -17.79 -1.24
C LEU A 33 0.17 -18.32 0.17
N ARG A 34 -0.87 -18.37 1.00
CA ARG A 34 -0.77 -18.99 2.32
C ARG A 34 -0.37 -20.45 2.21
N HIS A 35 -0.99 -21.19 1.29
CA HIS A 35 -0.66 -22.59 1.08
C HIS A 35 0.80 -22.77 0.61
N LEU A 36 1.22 -22.04 -0.43
CA LEU A 36 2.58 -22.10 -0.98
C LEU A 36 3.65 -21.79 0.06
N LEU A 37 3.40 -20.78 0.90
CA LEU A 37 4.31 -20.30 1.93
C LEU A 37 4.16 -21.04 3.26
N ARG A 38 3.25 -22.03 3.35
CA ARG A 38 2.90 -22.76 4.58
C ARG A 38 2.51 -21.85 5.74
N LEU A 39 1.83 -20.74 5.45
CA LEU A 39 1.37 -19.77 6.42
C LEU A 39 -0.05 -20.11 6.92
N PRO A 40 -0.33 -19.97 8.24
CA PRO A 40 -1.65 -20.28 8.78
C PRO A 40 -2.73 -19.27 8.36
N LYS A 41 -4.01 -19.64 8.59
CA LYS A 41 -5.16 -18.74 8.35
C LYS A 41 -5.10 -17.47 9.22
N SER A 42 -4.45 -17.54 10.37
CA SER A 42 -4.23 -16.41 11.30
C SER A 42 -3.25 -15.36 10.77
N THR A 43 -2.46 -15.62 9.72
CA THR A 43 -1.48 -14.65 9.23
C THR A 43 -2.12 -13.31 8.86
N ALA A 44 -1.48 -12.21 9.29
CA ALA A 44 -1.88 -10.84 9.01
C ALA A 44 -2.15 -10.63 7.51
N LYS A 45 -3.31 -10.06 7.17
CA LYS A 45 -3.68 -9.79 5.77
C LYS A 45 -2.81 -8.68 5.18
N ASP A 46 -2.49 -7.67 5.98
CA ASP A 46 -1.71 -6.51 5.54
C ASP A 46 -0.27 -6.83 5.17
N PHE A 47 0.32 -7.91 5.68
CA PHE A 47 1.64 -8.40 5.28
C PHE A 47 1.72 -8.68 3.77
N PHE A 48 0.66 -9.21 3.17
CA PHE A 48 0.63 -9.52 1.74
C PHE A 48 0.73 -8.24 0.89
N SER A 49 0.08 -7.17 1.35
CA SER A 49 -0.02 -5.89 0.63
C SER A 49 1.13 -4.92 0.94
N ALA A 50 1.68 -4.97 2.15
CA ALA A 50 2.79 -4.12 2.60
C ALA A 50 3.98 -4.21 1.64
N PRO A 51 4.73 -3.11 1.42
CA PRO A 51 5.75 -3.05 0.40
C PRO A 51 6.93 -3.97 0.74
N VAL A 52 7.57 -4.48 -0.31
CA VAL A 52 8.69 -5.41 -0.16
C VAL A 52 9.87 -4.78 0.56
N SER A 53 10.15 -3.49 0.31
CA SER A 53 11.17 -2.71 1.02
C SER A 53 10.94 -2.56 2.52
N ARG A 54 9.75 -2.93 3.01
CA ARG A 54 9.38 -2.95 4.43
C ARG A 54 9.06 -4.36 4.94
N GLY A 55 9.43 -5.39 4.18
CA GLY A 55 9.29 -6.79 4.59
C GLY A 55 7.98 -7.48 4.22
N GLY A 56 7.05 -6.81 3.54
CA GLY A 56 5.82 -7.44 3.02
C GLY A 56 6.01 -8.06 1.63
N LEU A 57 4.94 -8.59 1.01
CA LEU A 57 5.01 -9.16 -0.34
C LEU A 57 4.72 -8.14 -1.47
N GLY A 58 4.15 -6.99 -1.11
CA GLY A 58 3.84 -5.88 -2.01
C GLY A 58 2.81 -6.20 -3.07
N LEU A 59 1.88 -7.12 -2.77
CA LEU A 59 0.74 -7.51 -3.58
C LEU A 59 -0.45 -6.63 -3.21
N LEU A 60 -0.52 -5.45 -3.83
CA LEU A 60 -1.61 -4.51 -3.60
C LEU A 60 -2.95 -5.18 -3.97
N PRO A 61 -4.01 -5.05 -3.15
CA PRO A 61 -5.34 -5.53 -3.50
C PRO A 61 -5.79 -4.97 -4.85
N LEU A 62 -6.52 -5.75 -5.63
CA LEU A 62 -6.90 -5.37 -6.99
C LEU A 62 -7.83 -4.15 -7.05
N VAL A 63 -8.70 -3.98 -6.06
CA VAL A 63 -9.55 -2.78 -5.92
C VAL A 63 -8.68 -1.53 -5.76
N GLU A 64 -7.68 -1.59 -4.89
CA GLU A 64 -6.74 -0.47 -4.67
C GLU A 64 -5.81 -0.26 -5.87
N LEU A 65 -5.42 -1.35 -6.55
CA LEU A 65 -4.66 -1.26 -7.80
C LEU A 65 -5.46 -0.53 -8.89
N HIS A 66 -6.76 -0.85 -9.03
CA HIS A 66 -7.66 -0.17 -9.94
C HIS A 66 -7.80 1.31 -9.57
N ALA A 67 -8.01 1.62 -8.29
CA ALA A 67 -8.06 3.00 -7.81
C ALA A 67 -6.76 3.78 -8.11
N ALA A 68 -5.59 3.17 -7.89
CA ALA A 68 -4.30 3.79 -8.21
C ALA A 68 -4.15 4.08 -9.71
N LEU A 69 -4.62 3.17 -10.56
CA LEU A 69 -4.62 3.36 -12.01
C LEU A 69 -5.52 4.51 -12.42
N GLN A 70 -6.74 4.59 -11.87
CA GLN A 70 -7.68 5.67 -12.17
C GLN A 70 -7.11 7.03 -11.74
N ILE A 71 -6.58 7.14 -10.52
CA ILE A 71 -5.96 8.38 -10.03
C ILE A 71 -4.80 8.80 -10.93
N ALA A 72 -3.87 7.89 -11.23
CA ALA A 72 -2.73 8.18 -12.07
C ALA A 72 -3.15 8.57 -13.49
N HIS A 73 -4.11 7.86 -14.08
CA HIS A 73 -4.61 8.13 -15.42
C HIS A 73 -5.31 9.49 -15.49
N GLY A 74 -6.16 9.82 -14.52
CA GLY A 74 -6.81 11.14 -14.43
C GLY A 74 -5.80 12.28 -14.31
N TRP A 75 -4.77 12.11 -13.47
CA TRP A 75 -3.69 13.07 -13.36
C TRP A 75 -2.92 13.23 -14.68
N GLN A 76 -2.62 12.12 -15.36
CA GLN A 76 -1.94 12.12 -16.66
C GLN A 76 -2.77 12.80 -17.76
N MET A 77 -4.10 12.64 -17.76
CA MET A 77 -4.99 13.36 -18.69
C MET A 77 -4.96 14.87 -18.43
N LEU A 78 -5.00 15.29 -17.17
CA LEU A 78 -4.94 16.71 -16.79
C LEU A 78 -3.61 17.37 -17.17
N HIS A 79 -2.52 16.60 -17.16
CA HIS A 79 -1.16 17.06 -17.43
C HIS A 79 -0.59 16.54 -18.75
N SER A 80 -1.43 16.02 -19.64
CA SER A 80 -0.98 15.44 -20.91
C SER A 80 -0.16 16.46 -21.71
N PRO A 81 0.92 16.06 -22.40
CA PRO A 81 1.63 16.96 -23.31
C PRO A 81 0.72 17.49 -24.43
N ASP A 82 -0.30 16.72 -24.82
CA ASP A 82 -1.28 17.12 -25.83
C ASP A 82 -2.32 18.12 -25.25
N PRO A 83 -2.38 19.36 -25.77
CA PRO A 83 -3.36 20.36 -25.36
C PRO A 83 -4.81 19.94 -25.58
N ALA A 84 -5.10 19.13 -26.60
CA ALA A 84 -6.45 18.64 -26.87
C ALA A 84 -6.94 17.71 -25.76
N ILE A 85 -6.10 16.77 -25.32
CA ILE A 85 -6.40 15.88 -24.19
C ILE A 85 -6.64 16.70 -22.91
N ARG A 86 -5.76 17.67 -22.63
CA ARG A 86 -5.91 18.56 -21.46
C ARG A 86 -7.23 19.32 -21.47
N ARG A 87 -7.64 19.83 -22.63
CA ARG A 87 -8.90 20.55 -22.82
C ARG A 87 -10.10 19.63 -22.63
N ILE A 88 -10.08 18.44 -23.24
CA ILE A 88 -11.16 17.45 -23.12
C ILE A 88 -11.35 17.03 -21.65
N ALA A 89 -10.26 16.70 -20.95
CA ALA A 89 -10.30 16.30 -19.54
C ALA A 89 -10.95 17.37 -18.65
N ARG A 90 -10.56 18.64 -18.85
CA ARG A 90 -11.13 19.79 -18.11
C ARG A 90 -12.60 20.04 -18.44
N GLU A 91 -12.97 19.91 -19.71
CA GLU A 91 -14.36 20.11 -20.13
C GLU A 91 -15.27 19.00 -19.58
N GLN A 92 -14.81 17.75 -19.56
CA GLN A 92 -15.53 16.65 -18.92
C GLN A 92 -15.74 16.90 -17.42
N LEU A 93 -14.71 17.34 -16.70
CA LEU A 93 -14.83 17.72 -15.30
C LEU A 93 -15.85 18.84 -15.09
N HIS A 94 -15.82 19.86 -15.96
CA HIS A 94 -16.77 20.96 -15.90
C HIS A 94 -18.21 20.50 -16.13
N GLN A 95 -18.45 19.64 -17.13
CA GLN A 95 -19.77 19.08 -17.42
C GLN A 95 -20.30 18.25 -16.24
N ILE A 96 -19.46 17.43 -15.61
CA ILE A 96 -19.86 16.63 -14.45
C ILE A 96 -20.12 17.53 -13.23
N ALA A 97 -19.28 18.54 -13.03
CA ALA A 97 -19.48 19.53 -11.97
C ALA A 97 -20.79 20.31 -12.18
N ASP A 98 -21.07 20.77 -13.40
CA ASP A 98 -22.32 21.46 -13.74
C ASP A 98 -23.54 20.54 -13.59
N ALA A 99 -23.41 19.26 -13.92
CA ALA A 99 -24.48 18.30 -13.72
C ALA A 99 -24.75 18.06 -12.22
N ARG A 100 -23.75 18.15 -11.34
CA ARG A 100 -23.87 17.89 -9.89
C ARG A 100 -24.14 19.15 -9.04
N HIS A 101 -23.69 20.32 -9.47
CA HIS A 101 -23.73 21.59 -8.74
C HIS A 101 -24.42 22.67 -9.56
N ARG A 102 -25.07 23.64 -8.91
CA ARG A 102 -25.60 24.82 -9.60
C ARG A 102 -24.47 25.83 -9.75
N LEU A 103 -23.81 25.86 -10.90
CA LEU A 103 -22.66 26.73 -11.12
C LEU A 103 -23.08 28.16 -11.47
N ASP A 104 -22.55 29.13 -10.74
CA ASP A 104 -22.56 30.55 -11.11
C ASP A 104 -21.61 30.77 -12.31
N ARG A 105 -22.18 30.84 -13.53
CA ARG A 105 -21.40 30.87 -14.78
C ARG A 105 -20.43 32.06 -14.85
N PRO A 106 -20.84 33.31 -14.58
CA PRO A 106 -19.91 34.45 -14.52
C PRO A 106 -18.73 34.22 -13.58
N HIS A 107 -18.98 33.68 -12.37
CA HIS A 107 -17.93 33.46 -11.38
C HIS A 107 -16.90 32.41 -11.83
N TRP A 108 -17.37 31.30 -12.41
CA TRP A 108 -16.50 30.18 -12.75
C TRP A 108 -15.86 30.28 -14.13
N GLN A 109 -16.29 31.21 -14.98
CA GLN A 109 -15.78 31.35 -16.35
C GLN A 109 -14.25 31.56 -16.39
N GLN A 110 -13.72 32.40 -15.50
CA GLN A 110 -12.27 32.66 -15.39
C GLN A 110 -11.56 31.76 -14.37
N ARG A 111 -12.32 30.97 -13.59
CA ARG A 111 -11.81 30.14 -12.47
C ARG A 111 -12.01 28.64 -12.71
N ARG A 112 -11.96 28.21 -13.97
CA ARG A 112 -12.22 26.81 -14.37
C ARG A 112 -11.26 25.82 -13.74
N GLU A 113 -9.97 26.17 -13.60
CA GLU A 113 -8.96 25.34 -12.93
C GLU A 113 -9.29 25.13 -11.44
N GLU A 114 -9.63 26.20 -10.73
CA GLU A 114 -10.03 26.13 -9.32
C GLU A 114 -11.31 25.30 -9.14
N LEU A 115 -12.29 25.45 -10.04
CA LEU A 115 -13.50 24.63 -10.04
C LEU A 115 -13.14 23.14 -10.14
N CYS A 116 -12.25 22.76 -11.05
CA CYS A 116 -11.82 21.37 -11.23
C CYS A 116 -11.15 20.84 -9.95
N GLY A 117 -10.25 21.61 -9.35
CA GLY A 117 -9.56 21.23 -8.11
C GLY A 117 -10.54 21.05 -6.95
N ARG A 118 -11.41 22.03 -6.73
CA ARG A 118 -12.45 21.95 -5.69
C ARG A 118 -13.40 20.79 -5.92
N PHE A 119 -13.77 20.48 -7.17
CA PHE A 119 -14.61 19.32 -7.46
C PHE A 119 -13.91 18.02 -7.06
N LEU A 120 -12.68 17.80 -7.53
CA LEU A 120 -11.90 16.60 -7.28
C LEU A 120 -11.55 16.41 -5.79
N ASN A 121 -11.40 17.51 -5.03
CA ASN A 121 -11.12 17.48 -3.60
C ASN A 121 -12.36 17.44 -2.69
N PHE A 122 -13.58 17.23 -3.22
CA PHE A 122 -14.84 17.30 -2.46
C PHE A 122 -15.16 18.68 -1.83
N GLU A 123 -14.53 19.75 -2.29
CA GLU A 123 -14.62 21.09 -1.71
C GLU A 123 -15.56 22.02 -2.49
N LEU A 124 -16.03 21.63 -3.68
CA LEU A 124 -16.86 22.48 -4.54
C LEU A 124 -18.20 22.87 -3.90
N GLY A 125 -18.84 21.92 -3.18
CA GLY A 125 -20.11 22.18 -2.48
C GLY A 125 -20.01 23.15 -1.31
N MET A 126 -18.79 23.48 -0.87
CA MET A 126 -18.54 24.49 0.16
C MET A 126 -18.57 25.91 -0.40
N SER A 127 -18.53 26.07 -1.73
CA SER A 127 -18.61 27.38 -2.38
C SER A 127 -20.06 27.84 -2.51
N VAL A 128 -20.32 29.08 -2.11
CA VAL A 128 -21.62 29.76 -2.32
C VAL A 128 -21.97 29.89 -3.81
N HIS A 129 -20.96 29.86 -4.69
CA HIS A 129 -21.10 29.94 -6.15
C HIS A 129 -21.31 28.58 -6.82
N ALA A 130 -21.34 27.48 -6.04
CA ALA A 130 -21.56 26.12 -6.56
C ALA A 130 -22.32 25.20 -5.57
N PRO A 131 -23.51 25.61 -5.05
CA PRO A 131 -24.28 24.77 -4.15
C PRO A 131 -24.68 23.46 -4.84
N ALA A 132 -24.68 22.37 -4.07
CA ALA A 132 -25.07 21.06 -4.57
C ALA A 132 -26.53 21.05 -5.03
N LYS A 133 -26.81 20.36 -6.14
CA LYS A 133 -28.20 20.15 -6.58
C LYS A 133 -28.91 19.17 -5.66
N ARG A 134 -30.20 19.43 -5.33
CA ARG A 134 -31.02 18.58 -4.45
C ARG A 134 -31.23 17.16 -5.00
N ARG A 135 -31.24 17.00 -6.33
CA ARG A 135 -31.28 15.72 -7.01
C ARG A 135 -30.08 15.67 -7.94
N THR A 136 -29.18 14.76 -7.64
CA THR A 136 -28.08 14.41 -8.54
C THR A 136 -28.48 13.10 -9.17
N GLY A 137 -28.64 13.07 -10.50
CA GLY A 137 -28.68 11.79 -11.21
C GLY A 137 -27.40 11.02 -10.90
N ASP A 138 -27.47 9.69 -10.94
CA ASP A 138 -26.28 8.87 -10.75
C ASP A 138 -25.38 9.02 -11.97
N ILE A 139 -24.39 9.91 -11.88
CA ILE A 139 -23.42 10.15 -12.94
C ILE A 139 -22.19 9.31 -12.62
N THR A 140 -22.24 8.05 -13.07
CA THR A 140 -21.08 7.17 -13.11
C THR A 140 -20.10 7.75 -14.12
N SER A 141 -18.89 8.05 -13.66
CA SER A 141 -17.84 8.59 -14.53
C SER A 141 -16.47 8.35 -13.89
N LEU A 142 -15.45 8.24 -14.74
CA LEU A 142 -14.06 8.15 -14.31
C LEU A 142 -13.70 9.26 -13.30
N TRP A 143 -14.17 10.49 -13.52
CA TRP A 143 -13.88 11.62 -12.64
C TRP A 143 -14.59 11.52 -11.28
N THR A 144 -15.79 10.94 -11.23
CA THR A 144 -16.46 10.60 -9.97
C THR A 144 -15.64 9.57 -9.19
N ASP A 145 -15.15 8.53 -9.87
CA ASP A 145 -14.34 7.48 -9.26
C ASP A 145 -12.99 8.01 -8.75
N ILE A 146 -12.29 8.80 -9.56
CA ILE A 146 -11.03 9.46 -9.16
C ILE A 146 -11.25 10.30 -7.92
N ARG A 147 -12.28 11.15 -7.91
CA ARG A 147 -12.63 11.98 -6.76
C ARG A 147 -12.87 11.12 -5.51
N ASN A 148 -13.65 10.04 -5.63
CA ASN A 148 -13.92 9.11 -4.53
C ASN A 148 -12.63 8.45 -4.02
N ASN A 149 -11.77 7.98 -4.93
CA ASN A 149 -10.52 7.30 -4.61
C ASN A 149 -9.49 8.25 -3.97
N LEU A 150 -9.39 9.50 -4.44
CA LEU A 150 -8.56 10.53 -3.82
C LEU A 150 -8.96 10.71 -2.34
N LYS A 151 -10.26 10.91 -2.09
CA LYS A 151 -10.78 11.04 -0.72
C LYS A 151 -10.53 9.79 0.12
N LEU A 152 -10.82 8.60 -0.42
CA LEU A 152 -10.66 7.32 0.28
C LEU A 152 -9.22 7.09 0.74
N HIS A 153 -8.24 7.49 -0.08
CA HIS A 153 -6.82 7.28 0.21
C HIS A 153 -6.13 8.51 0.81
N GLY A 154 -6.89 9.53 1.20
CA GLY A 154 -6.36 10.75 1.82
C GLY A 154 -5.39 11.51 0.91
N LEU A 155 -5.64 11.49 -0.40
CA LEU A 155 -4.89 12.21 -1.42
C LEU A 155 -5.68 13.43 -1.89
N LYS A 156 -4.96 14.51 -2.20
CA LYS A 156 -5.54 15.75 -2.70
C LYS A 156 -4.74 16.28 -3.88
N LEU A 157 -5.44 17.02 -4.75
CA LEU A 157 -4.80 17.81 -5.79
C LEU A 157 -4.58 19.23 -5.27
N GLU A 158 -3.37 19.74 -5.46
CA GLU A 158 -2.91 21.01 -4.90
C GLU A 158 -2.25 21.86 -5.99
N THR A 159 -1.85 23.08 -5.63
CA THR A 159 -1.07 23.95 -6.51
C THR A 159 0.39 23.84 -6.13
N ALA A 160 1.22 23.33 -7.04
CA ALA A 160 2.66 23.38 -6.88
C ALA A 160 3.11 24.86 -6.97
N PRO A 161 3.90 25.35 -6.00
CA PRO A 161 4.40 26.72 -6.02
C PRO A 161 5.28 26.94 -7.26
N ALA A 162 5.39 28.20 -7.68
CA ALA A 162 6.40 28.58 -8.65
C ALA A 162 7.79 28.29 -8.08
N ASP A 163 8.70 27.80 -8.90
CA ASP A 163 10.08 27.55 -8.51
C ASP A 163 10.96 28.73 -8.96
N PRO A 164 11.49 29.54 -8.02
CA PRO A 164 12.33 30.68 -8.35
C PRO A 164 13.67 30.27 -8.98
N GLU A 165 14.19 29.07 -8.68
CA GLU A 165 15.51 28.62 -9.14
C GLU A 165 15.46 28.13 -10.59
N SER A 166 14.41 27.39 -10.96
CA SER A 166 14.20 26.94 -12.35
C SER A 166 13.40 27.90 -13.22
N GLY A 167 12.76 28.92 -12.61
CA GLY A 167 11.85 29.83 -13.28
C GLY A 167 10.51 29.19 -13.68
N ALA A 168 10.20 27.99 -13.15
CA ALA A 168 8.96 27.28 -13.48
C ALA A 168 7.74 27.95 -12.82
N PRO A 169 6.64 28.18 -13.59
CA PRO A 169 5.44 28.80 -13.03
C PRO A 169 4.69 27.86 -12.09
N ALA A 170 3.86 28.44 -11.22
CA ALA A 170 2.96 27.67 -10.36
C ALA A 170 2.03 26.79 -11.20
N THR A 171 1.89 25.53 -10.83
CA THR A 171 1.10 24.56 -11.59
C THR A 171 -0.04 24.02 -10.74
N THR A 172 -1.28 24.16 -11.23
CA THR A 172 -2.49 23.68 -10.54
C THR A 172 -2.69 22.18 -10.71
N LEU A 173 -3.57 21.60 -9.88
CA LEU A 173 -4.01 20.20 -9.96
C LEU A 173 -2.88 19.18 -9.82
N GLN A 174 -1.80 19.55 -9.15
CA GLN A 174 -0.64 18.70 -8.91
C GLN A 174 -0.93 17.70 -7.78
N LEU A 175 -0.31 16.52 -7.87
CA LEU A 175 -0.48 15.47 -6.88
C LEU A 175 0.83 15.26 -6.14
N ARG A 176 0.74 15.10 -4.81
CA ARG A 176 1.85 14.70 -3.95
C ARG A 176 1.37 13.60 -3.01
N VAL A 177 2.31 12.79 -2.53
CA VAL A 177 2.07 11.78 -1.51
C VAL A 177 2.90 12.07 -0.25
N PRO A 178 2.43 11.75 0.97
CA PRO A 178 3.11 12.10 2.21
C PRO A 178 4.55 11.56 2.36
N HIS A 179 4.86 10.46 1.67
CA HIS A 179 6.15 9.78 1.77
C HIS A 179 7.14 10.17 0.66
N HIS A 180 6.82 11.18 -0.16
CA HIS A 180 7.67 11.67 -1.23
C HIS A 180 7.70 13.21 -1.21
N ALA A 181 8.91 13.77 -1.23
CA ALA A 181 9.11 15.21 -1.06
C ALA A 181 8.71 16.01 -2.30
N GLU A 182 8.85 15.42 -3.48
CA GLU A 182 8.61 16.11 -4.75
C GLU A 182 7.17 15.94 -5.22
N TRP A 183 6.74 16.86 -6.09
CA TRP A 183 5.51 16.71 -6.86
C TRP A 183 5.63 15.55 -7.83
N LEU A 184 4.52 14.83 -8.04
CA LEU A 184 4.52 13.69 -8.94
C LEU A 184 4.58 14.13 -10.40
N ASP A 185 5.21 13.29 -11.21
CA ASP A 185 5.36 13.48 -12.66
C ASP A 185 4.77 12.28 -13.44
N HIS A 186 4.76 12.39 -14.77
CA HIS A 186 4.27 11.34 -15.66
C HIS A 186 4.99 9.99 -15.48
N ARG A 187 6.25 9.99 -15.05
CA ARG A 187 7.09 8.79 -14.89
C ARG A 187 6.82 8.12 -13.55
N ASN A 188 6.46 8.89 -12.52
CA ASN A 188 6.49 8.44 -11.14
C ASN A 188 5.09 8.37 -10.48
N VAL A 189 4.07 9.03 -11.03
CA VAL A 189 2.75 9.18 -10.39
C VAL A 189 2.14 7.86 -9.97
N LEU A 190 2.04 6.89 -10.88
CA LEU A 190 1.44 5.59 -10.61
C LEU A 190 2.24 4.80 -9.56
N ARG A 191 3.58 4.88 -9.63
CA ARG A 191 4.47 4.19 -8.70
C ARG A 191 4.27 4.72 -7.28
N HIS A 192 4.21 6.03 -7.10
CA HIS A 192 4.04 6.65 -5.78
C HIS A 192 2.64 6.51 -5.21
N VAL A 193 1.59 6.55 -6.05
CA VAL A 193 0.22 6.27 -5.59
C VAL A 193 0.09 4.81 -5.11
N LYS A 194 0.60 3.83 -5.87
CA LYS A 194 0.64 2.43 -5.43
C LYS A 194 1.45 2.28 -4.13
N GLN A 195 2.58 2.98 -4.01
CA GLN A 195 3.42 2.92 -2.82
C GLN A 195 2.72 3.52 -1.60
N HIS A 196 1.96 4.61 -1.77
CA HIS A 196 1.14 5.23 -0.72
C HIS A 196 0.16 4.23 -0.10
N MET A 197 -0.61 3.54 -0.95
CA MET A 197 -1.57 2.53 -0.50
C MET A 197 -0.88 1.35 0.20
N LYS A 198 0.25 0.87 -0.33
CA LYS A 198 1.05 -0.18 0.34
C LYS A 198 1.57 0.24 1.71
N LEU A 199 1.95 1.51 1.87
CA LEU A 199 2.42 2.03 3.17
C LEU A 199 1.29 2.09 4.19
N ALA A 200 0.04 2.33 3.78
CA ALA A 200 -1.11 2.22 4.67
C ALA A 200 -1.27 0.79 5.23
N HIS A 201 -1.13 -0.24 4.38
CA HIS A 201 -1.10 -1.63 4.84
C HIS A 201 0.09 -1.91 5.76
N TRP A 202 1.28 -1.39 5.46
CA TRP A 202 2.42 -1.57 6.36
C TRP A 202 2.17 -0.96 7.74
N SER A 203 1.56 0.23 7.80
CA SER A 203 1.16 0.85 9.07
C SER A 203 0.13 0.00 9.82
N ALA A 204 -0.88 -0.55 9.12
CA ALA A 204 -1.86 -1.46 9.70
C ALA A 204 -1.23 -2.75 10.24
N TRP A 205 -0.27 -3.32 9.50
CA TRP A 205 0.49 -4.48 9.95
C TRP A 205 1.31 -4.15 11.21
N CYS A 206 2.03 -3.01 11.23
CA CYS A 206 2.80 -2.58 12.40
C CYS A 206 1.95 -2.35 13.65
N ALA A 207 0.67 -2.02 13.50
CA ALA A 207 -0.25 -1.82 14.61
C ALA A 207 -0.68 -3.14 15.30
N LEU A 208 -0.46 -4.31 14.67
CA LEU A 208 -0.81 -5.60 15.26
C LEU A 208 0.11 -5.94 16.44
N LYS A 209 -0.46 -6.10 17.64
CA LYS A 209 0.25 -6.41 18.89
C LYS A 209 1.19 -7.63 18.78
N ASP A 210 0.75 -8.64 18.03
CA ASP A 210 1.47 -9.91 17.88
C ASP A 210 2.35 -9.91 16.63
N GLN A 211 1.75 -10.07 15.45
CA GLN A 211 2.49 -10.24 14.19
C GLN A 211 3.12 -8.95 13.67
N GLY A 212 2.75 -7.79 14.24
CA GLY A 212 3.28 -6.47 13.86
C GLY A 212 4.47 -6.01 14.69
N ARG A 213 4.78 -6.71 15.80
CA ARG A 213 5.76 -6.27 16.81
C ARG A 213 7.13 -5.92 16.23
N THR A 214 7.58 -6.68 15.23
CA THR A 214 8.89 -6.49 14.58
C THR A 214 8.78 -5.93 13.16
N ALA A 215 7.58 -5.67 12.63
CA ALA A 215 7.40 -5.25 11.24
C ALA A 215 8.16 -3.97 10.85
N ARG A 216 8.44 -3.10 11.82
CA ARG A 216 9.24 -1.88 11.61
C ARG A 216 10.72 -2.15 11.32
N THR A 217 11.26 -3.28 11.78
CA THR A 217 12.68 -3.64 11.63
C THR A 217 12.95 -4.51 10.40
N HIS A 218 11.91 -4.86 9.64
CA HIS A 218 12.00 -5.83 8.54
C HIS A 218 12.55 -5.27 7.22
N GLY A 219 12.71 -3.95 7.10
CA GLY A 219 13.14 -3.27 5.87
C GLY A 219 14.66 -3.34 5.59
N GLY A 220 15.09 -2.71 4.50
CA GLY A 220 16.50 -2.67 4.09
C GLY A 220 17.04 -4.05 3.73
N VAL A 221 18.27 -4.36 4.17
CA VAL A 221 18.92 -5.68 4.00
C VAL A 221 18.04 -6.80 4.53
N GLY A 222 17.31 -6.56 5.62
CA GLY A 222 16.37 -7.52 6.17
C GLY A 222 15.31 -7.95 5.15
N SER A 223 14.92 -7.11 4.19
CA SER A 223 13.91 -7.46 3.19
C SER A 223 14.46 -8.04 1.88
N GLU A 224 15.78 -8.07 1.70
CA GLU A 224 16.39 -8.40 0.40
C GLU A 224 16.05 -9.83 -0.06
N PHE A 225 16.04 -10.79 0.87
CA PHE A 225 15.73 -12.19 0.58
C PHE A 225 14.34 -12.40 -0.04
N LEU A 226 13.39 -11.47 0.16
CA LEU A 226 12.05 -11.54 -0.45
C LEU A 226 12.10 -11.39 -1.98
N THR A 227 13.13 -10.71 -2.49
CA THR A 227 13.34 -10.50 -3.94
C THR A 227 14.52 -11.29 -4.47
N ARG A 228 15.51 -11.56 -3.62
CA ARG A 228 16.78 -12.22 -3.96
C ARG A 228 17.15 -13.23 -2.88
N PRO A 229 16.47 -14.39 -2.80
CA PRO A 229 16.76 -15.44 -1.82
C PRO A 229 18.02 -16.25 -2.22
N ARG A 230 19.14 -15.58 -2.50
CA ARG A 230 20.37 -16.25 -2.95
C ARG A 230 20.89 -17.17 -1.85
N GLY A 231 21.07 -18.45 -2.17
CA GLY A 231 21.57 -19.46 -1.23
C GLY A 231 20.58 -19.92 -0.17
N MET A 232 19.31 -19.47 -0.21
CA MET A 232 18.28 -19.93 0.72
C MET A 232 17.51 -21.11 0.14
N TRP A 233 17.32 -22.15 0.96
CA TRP A 233 16.42 -23.23 0.63
C TRP A 233 14.97 -22.77 0.80
N GLU A 234 14.04 -23.48 0.18
CA GLU A 234 12.60 -23.16 0.30
C GLU A 234 12.13 -23.23 1.76
N SER A 235 12.69 -24.16 2.54
CA SER A 235 12.46 -24.27 3.99
C SER A 235 12.89 -23.00 4.73
N ASP A 236 14.07 -22.47 4.43
CA ASP A 236 14.61 -21.28 5.09
C ASP A 236 13.79 -20.05 4.74
N TYR A 237 13.36 -19.95 3.48
CA TYR A 237 12.49 -18.87 3.03
C TYR A 237 11.16 -18.87 3.79
N ARG A 238 10.52 -20.03 3.90
CA ARG A 238 9.27 -20.19 4.66
C ARG A 238 9.46 -19.92 6.15
N PHE A 239 10.54 -20.42 6.73
CA PHE A 239 10.89 -20.17 8.13
C PHE A 239 11.09 -18.68 8.40
N ALA A 240 11.84 -17.97 7.55
CA ALA A 240 12.07 -16.54 7.68
C ALA A 240 10.76 -15.73 7.63
N LEU A 241 9.84 -16.10 6.73
CA LEU A 241 8.52 -15.48 6.66
C LEU A 241 7.67 -15.77 7.91
N ALA A 242 7.63 -17.02 8.36
CA ALA A 242 6.90 -17.39 9.58
C ALA A 242 7.47 -16.68 10.81
N GLY A 243 8.80 -16.55 10.91
CA GLY A 243 9.49 -15.82 11.97
C GLY A 243 9.08 -14.34 12.03
N ARG A 244 9.02 -13.67 10.88
CA ARG A 244 8.56 -12.27 10.78
C ARG A 244 7.15 -12.06 11.29
N LEU A 245 6.29 -13.06 11.09
CA LEU A 245 4.88 -13.00 11.43
C LEU A 245 4.59 -13.61 12.81
N ASN A 246 5.62 -13.99 13.58
CA ASN A 246 5.48 -14.73 14.82
C ASN A 246 4.59 -15.98 14.67
N GLN A 247 4.75 -16.71 13.55
CA GLN A 247 3.99 -17.92 13.19
C GLN A 247 4.85 -19.19 13.14
N VAL A 248 6.09 -19.15 13.64
CA VAL A 248 6.90 -20.37 13.79
C VAL A 248 6.20 -21.29 14.79
N ASP A 249 6.19 -22.60 14.53
CA ASP A 249 5.50 -23.65 15.29
C ASP A 249 6.13 -23.95 16.68
N THR A 250 6.32 -22.89 17.45
CA THR A 250 6.57 -22.92 18.89
C THR A 250 5.30 -23.34 19.63
N LEU A 251 5.41 -23.95 20.81
CA LEU A 251 4.24 -24.41 21.56
C LEU A 251 3.28 -23.27 21.93
N SER A 252 3.76 -22.04 22.20
CA SER A 252 2.87 -20.89 22.39
C SER A 252 2.06 -20.53 21.13
N VAL A 253 2.63 -20.69 19.93
CA VAL A 253 1.90 -20.46 18.68
C VAL A 253 0.93 -21.61 18.39
N LEU A 254 1.34 -22.85 18.62
CA LEU A 254 0.49 -24.03 18.43
C LEU A 254 -0.69 -24.04 19.40
N GLN A 255 -0.50 -23.65 20.65
CA GLN A 255 -1.58 -23.51 21.62
C GLN A 255 -2.59 -22.44 21.20
N ARG A 256 -2.11 -21.27 20.75
CA ARG A 256 -2.96 -20.19 20.24
C ARG A 256 -3.75 -20.57 18.99
N ARG A 257 -3.22 -21.50 18.20
CA ARG A 257 -3.90 -22.09 17.03
C ARG A 257 -4.83 -23.25 17.41
N HIS A 258 -4.98 -23.55 18.70
CA HIS A 258 -5.74 -24.68 19.22
C HIS A 258 -5.26 -26.04 18.68
N LEU A 259 -3.98 -26.16 18.36
CA LEU A 259 -3.34 -27.41 17.91
C LEU A 259 -2.66 -28.16 19.06
N ARG A 260 -2.47 -27.49 20.21
CA ARG A 260 -1.90 -28.04 21.45
C ARG A 260 -2.59 -27.42 22.66
N SER A 261 -2.54 -28.09 23.80
CA SER A 261 -3.16 -27.63 25.05
C SER A 261 -2.24 -26.78 25.93
N HIS A 262 -0.92 -26.91 25.78
CA HIS A 262 0.09 -26.21 26.58
C HIS A 262 1.07 -25.45 25.68
N ASP A 263 1.73 -24.46 26.29
CA ASP A 263 2.73 -23.61 25.66
C ASP A 263 4.13 -23.77 26.26
N ARG A 264 4.32 -24.57 27.31
CA ARG A 264 5.62 -24.74 27.99
C ARG A 264 6.74 -25.20 27.05
N CYS A 265 7.95 -24.70 27.26
CA CYS A 265 9.16 -25.07 26.52
C CYS A 265 9.40 -26.58 26.48
N ARG A 266 9.84 -27.10 25.32
CA ARG A 266 10.22 -28.51 25.14
C ARG A 266 11.53 -28.89 25.84
N HIS A 267 12.36 -27.92 26.21
CA HIS A 267 13.63 -28.21 26.86
C HIS A 267 13.40 -28.73 28.30
N PRO A 268 13.97 -29.90 28.66
CA PRO A 268 13.81 -30.45 30.01
C PRO A 268 14.22 -29.44 31.09
N GLY A 269 13.38 -29.30 32.13
CA GLY A 269 13.63 -28.36 33.23
C GLY A 269 13.30 -26.89 32.93
N CYS A 270 12.93 -26.53 31.70
CA CYS A 270 12.48 -25.18 31.38
C CYS A 270 10.97 -25.01 31.63
N SER A 271 10.59 -24.09 32.53
CA SER A 271 9.18 -23.83 32.88
C SER A 271 8.53 -22.68 32.11
N TYR A 272 9.30 -21.95 31.29
CA TYR A 272 8.82 -20.79 30.55
C TYR A 272 7.97 -21.20 29.33
N PRO A 273 7.04 -20.32 28.89
CA PRO A 273 6.37 -20.48 27.59
C PRO A 273 7.37 -20.52 26.43
N GLU A 274 7.18 -21.49 25.53
CA GLU A 274 7.88 -21.62 24.26
C GLU A 274 7.40 -20.55 23.28
N THR A 275 7.87 -19.33 23.49
CA THR A 275 7.74 -18.24 22.52
C THR A 275 8.97 -18.21 21.63
N LEU A 276 8.86 -17.60 20.44
CA LEU A 276 10.00 -17.43 19.55
C LEU A 276 11.15 -16.66 20.23
N ALA A 277 10.82 -15.60 20.99
CA ALA A 277 11.82 -14.83 21.74
C ALA A 277 12.50 -15.68 22.83
N HIS A 278 11.75 -16.53 23.52
CA HIS A 278 12.33 -17.46 24.50
C HIS A 278 13.30 -18.43 23.84
N VAL A 279 12.87 -19.15 22.80
CA VAL A 279 13.69 -20.15 22.11
C VAL A 279 14.95 -19.54 21.51
N LEU A 280 14.88 -18.31 20.98
CA LEU A 280 16.02 -17.67 20.33
C LEU A 280 17.00 -16.99 21.30
N ASN A 281 16.55 -16.51 22.46
CA ASN A 281 17.37 -15.61 23.30
C ASN A 281 17.48 -16.00 24.78
N HIS A 282 16.61 -16.87 25.29
CA HIS A 282 16.47 -17.07 26.74
C HIS A 282 16.39 -18.54 27.17
N CYS A 283 16.25 -19.47 26.23
CA CYS A 283 16.11 -20.88 26.53
C CYS A 283 17.46 -21.49 26.91
N PRO A 284 17.61 -22.13 28.10
CA PRO A 284 18.86 -22.75 28.51
C PRO A 284 19.41 -23.74 27.47
N GLY A 285 18.53 -24.48 26.79
CA GLY A 285 18.91 -25.44 25.74
C GLY A 285 19.48 -24.82 24.46
N THR A 286 19.33 -23.51 24.24
CA THR A 286 19.90 -22.80 23.07
C THR A 286 20.92 -21.73 23.43
N MET A 287 21.04 -21.37 24.72
CA MET A 287 21.90 -20.28 25.17
C MET A 287 23.36 -20.42 24.73
N ASP A 288 23.92 -21.63 24.79
CA ASP A 288 25.33 -21.84 24.41
C ASP A 288 25.55 -21.61 22.92
N ALA A 289 24.63 -22.07 22.07
CA ALA A 289 24.67 -21.80 20.62
C ALA A 289 24.45 -20.32 20.29
N VAL A 290 23.64 -19.61 21.09
CA VAL A 290 23.44 -18.16 20.94
C VAL A 290 24.71 -17.40 21.29
N ARG A 291 25.34 -17.72 22.43
CA ARG A 291 26.62 -17.12 22.83
C ARG A 291 27.71 -17.39 21.81
N GLY A 292 27.87 -18.64 21.37
CA GLY A 292 28.86 -18.99 20.35
C GLY A 292 28.71 -18.16 19.07
N ARG A 293 27.49 -17.96 18.57
CA ARG A 293 27.25 -17.09 17.40
C ARG A 293 27.62 -15.63 17.66
N HIS A 294 27.37 -15.11 18.85
CA HIS A 294 27.76 -13.74 19.22
C HIS A 294 29.29 -13.63 19.30
N ASP A 295 29.95 -14.59 19.94
CA ASP A 295 31.41 -14.65 20.07
C ASP A 295 32.08 -14.74 18.69
N ASP A 296 31.53 -15.54 17.77
CA ASP A 296 32.07 -15.67 16.42
C ASP A 296 31.87 -14.40 15.58
N ALA A 297 30.72 -13.74 15.70
CA ALA A 297 30.50 -12.44 15.07
C ALA A 297 31.46 -11.37 15.60
N LEU A 298 31.72 -11.36 16.92
CA LEU A 298 32.69 -10.44 17.52
C LEU A 298 34.11 -10.70 16.98
N LYS A 299 34.54 -11.95 16.88
CA LYS A 299 35.86 -12.31 16.29
C LYS A 299 35.99 -11.87 14.84
N GLU A 300 34.91 -11.89 14.06
CA GLU A 300 34.91 -11.45 12.67
C GLU A 300 35.07 -9.93 12.56
N ILE A 301 34.41 -9.17 13.45
CA ILE A 301 34.55 -7.72 13.54
C ILE A 301 35.97 -7.33 14.00
N GLU A 302 36.52 -8.01 15.01
CA GLU A 302 37.89 -7.74 15.52
C GLU A 302 38.99 -8.03 14.47
N ARG A 303 38.69 -8.83 13.44
CA ARG A 303 39.60 -9.14 12.34
C ARG A 303 39.56 -8.15 11.18
N THR A 304 38.61 -7.22 11.18
CA THR A 304 38.40 -6.22 10.11
C THR A 304 38.99 -4.87 10.51
#